data_AF-A0A2E4DZD0-F1
#
_entry.id   AF-A0A2E4DZD0-F1
#
_cell.length_a   1.000
_cell.length_b   1.000
_cell.length_c   1.000
_cell.angle_alpha   90.00
_cell.angle_beta   90.00
_cell.angle_gamma   90.00
#
_symmetry.space_group_name_H-M   'P 1'
#
loop_
_entity.id
_entity.type
_entity.pdbx_description
1 polymer ?
#
loop_
_entity_poly.entity_id
_entity_poly.type
_entity_poly.pdbx_seq_one_letter_code
_entity_poly.pdbx_strand_id
1 'polypeptide(L)'
;YSGDQTYIFTKDMLLFADSSMNENLSGMYGALSADLFGFASISGSYANMTSATDTVKSFVAALNLNPEKIPKLSVATAYYQRNNDSNPFDFDNPSLNTVLGYRLGYEVSKGVSVIWDFRQFYRDDGTGMIEPVKQTTIETAFDF
;
A
#
# COMPACT_ATOMS: atom_id res chain seq x y z
N TYR A 1 13.92 16.51 -37.40
CA TYR A 1 12.67 16.23 -36.67
C TYR A 1 13.01 15.27 -35.54
N SER A 2 13.15 15.80 -34.32
CA SER A 2 13.27 14.99 -33.10
C SER A 2 11.86 14.53 -32.76
N GLY A 3 11.60 13.22 -32.84
CA GLY A 3 10.31 12.66 -32.46
C GLY A 3 10.27 12.54 -30.94
N ASP A 4 9.43 13.33 -30.29
CA ASP A 4 9.08 13.14 -28.89
C ASP A 4 8.42 11.76 -28.76
N GLN A 5 9.18 10.80 -28.21
CA GLN A 5 8.66 9.50 -27.86
C GLN A 5 7.91 9.65 -26.54
N THR A 6 6.59 9.72 -26.61
CA THR A 6 5.72 9.66 -25.43
C THR A 6 5.72 8.21 -24.92
N TYR A 7 6.42 7.96 -23.82
CA TYR A 7 6.39 6.68 -23.15
C TYR A 7 5.08 6.54 -22.37
N ILE A 8 4.27 5.54 -22.72
CA ILE A 8 3.04 5.20 -21.99
C ILE A 8 3.41 4.09 -21.00
N PHE A 9 3.48 4.44 -19.71
CA PHE A 9 3.63 3.48 -18.64
C PHE A 9 2.28 3.08 -18.09
N THR A 10 2.03 1.78 -17.94
CA THR A 10 0.88 1.33 -17.16
C THR A 10 1.13 1.62 -15.69
N LYS A 11 0.07 1.79 -14.91
CA LYS A 11 0.18 2.02 -13.45
C LYS A 11 1.03 0.92 -12.77
N ASP A 12 0.91 -0.32 -13.25
CA ASP A 12 1.68 -1.46 -12.74
C ASP A 12 3.18 -1.36 -13.10
N MET A 13 3.54 -0.73 -14.22
CA MET A 13 4.95 -0.48 -14.56
C MET A 13 5.58 0.52 -13.59
N LEU A 14 4.88 1.60 -13.23
CA LEU A 14 5.37 2.60 -12.27
C LEU A 14 5.46 2.05 -10.83
N LEU A 15 4.61 1.09 -10.48
CA LEU A 15 4.59 0.44 -9.17
C LEU A 15 5.82 -0.44 -8.89
N PHE A 16 6.52 -0.90 -9.94
CA PHE A 16 7.66 -1.83 -9.80
C PHE A 16 8.93 -1.40 -10.53
N ALA A 17 8.86 -0.43 -11.44
CA ALA A 17 10.02 0.05 -12.17
C ALA A 17 9.81 1.51 -12.57
N ASP A 18 10.61 2.41 -12.02
CA ASP A 18 11.05 3.51 -12.87
C ASP A 18 11.83 2.85 -14.02
N SER A 19 11.22 2.79 -15.19
CA SER A 19 11.75 2.15 -16.41
C SER A 19 13.09 2.73 -16.88
N SER A 20 13.61 3.78 -16.22
CA SER A 20 14.96 4.31 -16.39
C SER A 20 16.05 3.48 -15.70
N MET A 21 15.69 2.63 -14.72
CA MET A 21 16.65 1.89 -13.89
C MET A 21 17.12 0.59 -14.58
N ASN A 22 18.04 0.70 -15.52
CA ASN A 22 18.71 -0.43 -16.19
C ASN A 22 19.95 -0.95 -15.44
N GLU A 23 20.03 -0.74 -14.13
CA GLU A 23 21.20 -1.00 -13.29
C GLU A 23 20.85 -1.92 -12.12
N ASN A 24 21.78 -2.79 -11.73
CA ASN A 24 21.57 -3.71 -10.60
C ASN A 24 21.46 -2.92 -9.28
N LEU A 25 20.28 -2.95 -8.68
CA LEU A 25 20.02 -2.37 -7.37
C LEU A 25 20.55 -3.31 -6.26
N SER A 26 21.29 -2.74 -5.31
CA SER A 26 21.73 -3.45 -4.10
C SER A 26 21.30 -2.67 -2.86
N GLY A 27 20.93 -3.34 -1.78
CA GLY A 27 20.31 -2.65 -0.68
C GLY A 27 20.12 -3.47 0.58
N MET A 28 19.55 -2.81 1.58
CA MET A 28 19.18 -3.42 2.85
C MET A 28 17.67 -3.50 2.96
N TYR A 29 17.19 -4.59 3.56
CA TYR A 29 15.79 -4.79 3.92
C TYR A 29 15.71 -5.14 5.40
N GLY A 30 14.80 -4.48 6.11
CA GLY A 30 14.47 -4.76 7.49
C GLY A 30 12.97 -4.89 7.67
N ALA A 31 12.54 -5.78 8.55
CA ALA A 31 11.14 -5.92 8.93
C ALA A 31 11.03 -6.21 10.41
N LEU A 32 9.93 -5.76 11.00
CA LEU A 32 9.57 -6.00 12.38
C LEU A 32 8.08 -6.32 12.47
N SER A 33 7.71 -7.17 13.40
CA SER A 33 6.33 -7.46 13.72
C SER A 33 6.19 -7.74 15.21
N ALA A 34 5.01 -7.47 15.75
CA ALA A 34 4.66 -7.77 17.13
C ALA A 34 3.21 -8.29 17.20
N ASP A 35 3.02 -9.33 17.99
CA ASP A 35 1.70 -9.77 18.43
C ASP A 35 1.38 -9.13 19.79
N LEU A 36 0.18 -8.58 19.90
CA LEU A 36 -0.31 -7.88 21.08
C LEU A 36 -1.29 -8.78 21.82
N PHE A 37 -0.74 -9.81 22.48
CA PHE A 37 -1.47 -10.76 23.32
C PHE A 37 -2.64 -11.44 22.59
N GLY A 38 -2.50 -11.68 21.29
CA GLY A 38 -3.52 -12.26 20.43
C GLY A 38 -4.74 -11.36 20.14
N PHE A 39 -4.73 -10.08 20.54
CA PHE A 39 -5.80 -9.13 20.21
C PHE A 39 -5.55 -8.37 18.92
N ALA A 40 -4.29 -8.10 18.63
CA ALA A 40 -3.89 -7.35 17.45
C ALA A 40 -2.47 -7.74 17.05
N SER A 41 -2.12 -7.50 15.80
CA SER A 41 -0.75 -7.58 15.32
C SER A 41 -0.39 -6.31 14.57
N ILE A 42 0.85 -5.88 14.78
CA ILE A 42 1.45 -4.79 14.01
C ILE A 42 2.63 -5.35 13.23
N SER A 43 2.80 -4.87 12.00
CA SER A 43 3.97 -5.17 11.19
C SER A 43 4.44 -3.93 10.47
N GLY A 44 5.74 -3.87 10.24
CA GLY A 44 6.38 -2.83 9.46
C GLY A 44 7.59 -3.36 8.73
N SER A 45 7.84 -2.88 7.52
CA SER A 45 9.05 -3.18 6.79
C SER A 45 9.59 -1.94 6.09
N TYR A 46 10.91 -1.95 5.90
CA TYR A 46 11.64 -0.89 5.25
C TYR A 46 12.70 -1.49 4.34
N ALA A 47 12.73 -1.02 3.10
CA ALA A 47 13.79 -1.31 2.14
C ALA A 47 14.49 -0.02 1.76
N ASN A 48 15.82 -0.07 1.66
CA ASN A 48 16.62 0.97 1.05
C ASN A 48 17.51 0.33 -0.01
N MET A 49 17.26 0.63 -1.27
CA MET A 49 17.96 0.08 -2.42
C MET A 49 18.67 1.20 -3.17
N THR A 50 19.95 1.01 -3.43
CA THR A 50 20.82 1.98 -4.09
C THR A 50 21.46 1.34 -5.33
N SER A 51 21.50 2.12 -6.40
CA SER A 51 22.24 1.86 -7.63
C SER A 51 23.39 2.86 -7.76
N ALA A 52 24.19 2.79 -8.82
CA ALA A 52 25.26 3.74 -9.10
C ALA A 52 24.77 5.20 -9.23
N THR A 53 23.52 5.39 -9.66
CA THR A 53 22.93 6.72 -9.95
C THR A 53 21.80 7.11 -9.01
N ASP A 54 21.11 6.15 -8.40
CA ASP A 54 19.81 6.37 -7.80
C ASP A 54 19.63 5.63 -6.48
N THR A 55 18.72 6.12 -5.64
CA THR A 55 18.33 5.45 -4.39
C THR A 55 16.82 5.48 -4.23
N VAL A 56 16.25 4.31 -4.04
CA VAL A 56 14.82 4.11 -3.85
C VAL A 56 14.57 3.43 -2.50
N LYS A 57 13.57 3.91 -1.79
CA LYS A 57 13.20 3.40 -0.47
C LYS A 57 11.74 2.99 -0.47
N SER A 58 11.43 1.96 0.29
CA SER A 58 10.07 1.46 0.45
C SER A 58 9.75 1.30 1.92
N PHE A 59 8.55 1.71 2.32
CA PHE A 59 8.04 1.56 3.68
C PHE A 59 6.63 0.96 3.62
N VAL A 60 6.41 -0.07 4.42
CA VAL A 60 5.09 -0.70 4.58
C VAL A 60 4.81 -0.82 6.07
N ALA A 61 3.58 -0.54 6.46
CA ALA A 61 3.09 -0.77 7.81
C ALA A 61 1.66 -1.30 7.76
N ALA A 62 1.34 -2.23 8.65
CA ALA A 62 0.00 -2.77 8.81
C ALA A 62 -0.35 -2.98 10.28
N LEU A 63 -1.62 -2.77 10.60
CA LEU A 63 -2.25 -3.11 11.87
C LEU A 63 -3.43 -4.04 11.57
N ASN A 64 -3.49 -5.17 12.28
CA ASN A 64 -4.60 -6.11 12.21
C ASN A 64 -5.19 -6.30 13.60
N LEU A 65 -6.51 -6.34 13.73
CA LEU A 65 -7.17 -6.78 14.96
C LEU A 65 -7.66 -8.21 14.78
N ASN A 66 -7.58 -9.01 15.85
CA ASN A 66 -8.06 -10.38 15.85
C ASN A 66 -9.60 -10.41 15.96
N PRO A 67 -10.32 -10.86 14.91
CA PRO A 67 -11.78 -10.93 14.92
C PRO A 67 -12.32 -11.92 15.96
N GLU A 68 -11.57 -12.98 16.30
CA GLU A 68 -12.01 -14.00 17.28
C GLU A 68 -12.23 -13.42 18.69
N LYS A 69 -11.58 -12.30 19.00
CA LYS A 69 -11.65 -11.65 20.31
C LYS A 69 -12.69 -10.52 20.36
N ILE A 70 -13.25 -10.12 19.22
CA ILE A 70 -14.15 -8.97 19.12
C ILE A 70 -15.47 -9.43 18.51
N PRO A 71 -16.56 -9.53 19.29
CA PRO A 71 -17.84 -10.02 18.80
C PRO A 71 -18.33 -9.29 17.55
N LYS A 72 -18.81 -10.06 16.57
CA LYS A 72 -19.31 -9.61 15.26
C LYS A 72 -18.29 -8.91 14.36
N LEU A 73 -17.03 -8.83 14.77
CA LEU A 73 -15.97 -8.41 13.85
C LEU A 73 -15.56 -9.62 13.03
N SER A 74 -15.42 -9.47 11.72
CA SER A 74 -14.91 -10.52 10.84
C SER A 74 -13.58 -10.17 10.18
N VAL A 75 -13.31 -8.88 9.95
CA VAL A 75 -12.03 -8.37 9.47
C VAL A 75 -11.79 -6.99 10.07
N ALA A 76 -10.56 -6.70 10.49
CA ALA A 76 -10.14 -5.33 10.77
C ALA A 76 -8.66 -5.16 10.49
N THR A 77 -8.35 -4.54 9.36
CA THR A 77 -6.99 -4.26 8.95
C THR A 77 -6.88 -2.80 8.52
N ALA A 78 -5.80 -2.14 8.89
CA ALA A 78 -5.39 -0.87 8.30
C ALA A 78 -3.95 -1.00 7.81
N TYR A 79 -3.63 -0.35 6.69
CA TYR A 79 -2.31 -0.43 6.08
C TYR A 79 -1.91 0.88 5.42
N TYR A 80 -0.60 1.07 5.38
CA TYR A 80 0.09 2.10 4.63
C TYR A 80 1.25 1.46 3.88
N GLN A 81 1.40 1.82 2.62
CA GLN A 81 2.47 1.37 1.75
C GLN A 81 2.94 2.54 0.91
N ARG A 82 4.24 2.79 0.92
CA ARG A 82 4.89 3.73 0.01
C ARG A 82 6.16 3.10 -0.51
N ASN A 83 6.15 2.76 -1.79
CA ASN A 83 7.26 2.04 -2.42
C ASN A 83 8.05 2.94 -3.36
N ASN A 84 9.30 2.58 -3.59
CA ASN A 84 10.14 3.18 -4.64
C ASN A 84 10.14 4.71 -4.59
N ASP A 85 10.33 5.28 -3.41
CA ASP A 85 10.31 6.71 -3.17
C ASP A 85 11.63 7.20 -2.53
N SER A 86 11.96 8.46 -2.75
CA SER A 86 13.11 9.13 -2.15
C SER A 86 12.96 9.30 -0.62
N ASN A 87 11.73 9.55 -0.16
CA ASN A 87 11.38 9.73 1.25
C ASN A 87 10.03 9.07 1.56
N PRO A 88 10.02 7.79 1.99
CA PRO A 88 8.78 7.08 2.25
C PRO A 88 8.11 7.51 3.57
N PHE A 89 8.70 8.44 4.32
CA PHE A 89 8.16 8.99 5.57
C PHE A 89 7.61 10.43 5.40
N ASP A 90 7.56 10.95 4.18
CA ASP A 90 6.93 12.25 3.88
C ASP A 90 5.40 12.10 3.82
N PHE A 91 4.76 11.88 4.97
CA PHE A 91 3.33 11.58 5.03
C PHE A 91 2.45 12.77 4.57
N ASP A 92 2.97 14.00 4.66
CA ASP A 92 2.27 15.22 4.24
C ASP A 92 2.26 15.38 2.71
N ASN A 93 3.27 14.85 2.02
CA ASN A 93 3.40 14.88 0.56
C ASN A 93 3.43 13.46 -0.02
N PRO A 94 2.25 12.82 -0.17
CA PRO A 94 2.14 11.50 -0.76
C PRO A 94 2.51 11.51 -2.25
N SER A 95 3.16 10.45 -2.71
CA SER A 95 3.51 10.25 -4.13
C SER A 95 2.57 9.27 -4.82
N LEU A 96 2.74 9.11 -6.14
CA LEU A 96 2.05 8.10 -6.97
C LEU A 96 2.17 6.67 -6.42
N ASN A 97 3.24 6.39 -5.69
CA ASN A 97 3.53 5.07 -5.14
C ASN A 97 2.99 4.89 -3.71
N THR A 98 2.23 5.86 -3.22
CA THR A 98 1.58 5.81 -1.90
C THR A 98 0.21 5.17 -2.01
N VAL A 99 -0.04 4.17 -1.17
CA VAL A 99 -1.33 3.52 -1.00
C VAL A 99 -1.61 3.39 0.49
N LEU A 100 -2.81 3.76 0.88
CA LEU A 100 -3.30 3.55 2.24
C LEU A 100 -4.73 3.05 2.20
N GLY A 101 -5.11 2.29 3.21
CA GLY A 101 -6.45 1.73 3.24
C GLY A 101 -6.78 1.05 4.54
N TYR A 102 -8.05 0.70 4.66
CA TYR A 102 -8.54 -0.13 5.72
C TYR A 102 -9.62 -1.07 5.22
N ARG A 103 -9.75 -2.21 5.86
CA ARG A 103 -10.77 -3.21 5.61
C ARG A 103 -11.47 -3.53 6.93
N LEU A 104 -12.78 -3.32 6.97
CA LEU A 104 -13.62 -3.56 8.15
C LEU A 104 -14.75 -4.50 7.76
N GLY A 105 -14.81 -5.65 8.42
CA GLY A 105 -15.81 -6.69 8.23
C GLY A 105 -16.71 -6.79 9.46
N TYR A 106 -18.01 -6.80 9.24
CA TYR A 106 -19.02 -7.03 10.26
C TYR A 106 -19.83 -8.29 9.93
N GLU A 107 -19.90 -9.20 10.89
CA GLU A 107 -20.70 -10.42 10.81
C GLU A 107 -22.18 -10.09 10.99
N VAL A 108 -22.97 -10.31 9.94
CA VAL A 108 -24.41 -10.07 9.93
C VAL A 108 -25.19 -11.33 10.33
N SER A 109 -24.62 -12.50 10.08
CA SER A 109 -25.13 -13.82 10.47
C SER A 109 -23.96 -14.79 10.56
N LYS A 110 -24.16 -15.93 11.21
CA LYS A 110 -23.14 -16.98 11.28
C LYS A 110 -22.69 -17.38 9.87
N GLY A 111 -21.40 -17.19 9.58
CA GLY A 111 -20.79 -17.48 8.28
C GLY A 111 -21.08 -16.45 7.18
N VAL A 112 -21.67 -15.29 7.50
CA VAL A 112 -21.97 -14.22 6.53
C VAL A 112 -21.51 -12.87 7.07
N SER A 113 -20.65 -12.19 6.33
CA SER A 113 -20.11 -10.88 6.69
C SER A 113 -20.27 -9.85 5.59
N VAL A 114 -20.49 -8.60 5.97
CA VAL A 114 -20.37 -7.45 5.08
C VAL A 114 -19.03 -6.78 5.33
N ILE A 115 -18.27 -6.54 4.27
CA ILE A 115 -16.92 -5.99 4.33
C ILE A 115 -16.89 -4.67 3.57
N TRP A 116 -16.45 -3.63 4.28
CA TRP A 116 -16.08 -2.33 3.72
C TRP A 116 -14.56 -2.30 3.50
N ASP A 117 -14.15 -2.27 2.24
CA ASP A 117 -12.76 -2.07 1.84
C ASP A 117 -12.60 -0.66 1.29
N PHE A 118 -11.87 0.18 2.03
CA PHE A 118 -11.49 1.51 1.59
C PHE A 118 -10.01 1.50 1.20
N ARG A 119 -9.73 2.04 0.02
CA ARG A 119 -8.37 2.27 -0.47
C ARG A 119 -8.26 3.66 -1.05
N GLN A 120 -7.19 4.35 -0.69
CA GLN A 120 -6.76 5.58 -1.32
C GLN A 120 -5.38 5.37 -1.95
N PHE A 121 -5.25 5.78 -3.20
CA PHE A 121 -3.99 5.86 -3.93
C PHE A 121 -3.91 7.20 -4.64
N TYR A 122 -2.77 7.55 -5.21
CA TYR A 122 -2.57 8.85 -5.82
C TYR A 122 -2.28 8.72 -7.31
N ARG A 123 -2.69 9.73 -8.08
CA ARG A 123 -2.38 9.83 -9.52
C ARG A 123 -2.00 11.26 -9.88
N ASP A 124 -1.28 11.41 -10.97
CA ASP A 124 -1.04 12.70 -11.61
C ASP A 124 -2.29 13.07 -12.40
N ASP A 125 -2.78 14.30 -12.24
CA ASP A 125 -3.95 14.84 -12.95
C ASP A 125 -3.63 15.29 -14.40
N GLY A 126 -2.38 15.14 -14.84
CA GLY A 126 -1.88 15.56 -16.14
C GLY A 126 -1.30 16.98 -16.14
N THR A 127 -1.34 17.67 -15.00
CA THR A 127 -0.71 18.98 -14.81
C THR A 127 0.56 18.91 -13.94
N GLY A 128 0.94 17.70 -13.50
CA GLY A 128 2.03 17.48 -12.54
C GLY A 128 1.57 17.60 -11.09
N MET A 129 0.27 17.77 -10.84
CA MET A 129 -0.28 17.76 -9.49
C MET A 129 -0.75 16.36 -9.10
N ILE A 130 -0.39 15.96 -7.89
CA ILE A 130 -0.75 14.66 -7.33
C ILE A 130 -2.11 14.77 -6.65
N GLU A 131 -3.11 14.04 -7.14
CA GLU A 131 -4.45 13.99 -6.57
C GLU A 131 -4.80 12.63 -5.95
N PRO A 132 -5.54 12.62 -4.83
CA PRO A 132 -5.99 11.38 -4.20
C PRO A 132 -7.19 10.78 -4.94
N VAL A 133 -7.08 9.51 -5.29
CA VAL A 133 -8.18 8.69 -5.78
C VAL A 133 -8.64 7.76 -4.66
N LYS A 134 -9.90 7.93 -4.27
CA LYS A 134 -10.54 7.17 -3.19
C LYS A 134 -11.47 6.12 -3.81
N GLN A 135 -11.31 4.87 -3.38
CA GLN A 135 -12.13 3.75 -3.78
C GLN A 135 -12.70 3.08 -2.54
N THR A 136 -14.01 2.83 -2.56
CA THR A 136 -14.69 2.05 -1.53
C THR A 136 -15.41 0.90 -2.22
N THR A 137 -15.10 -0.32 -1.80
CA THR A 137 -15.83 -1.53 -2.21
C THR A 137 -16.62 -2.04 -1.01
N ILE A 138 -17.86 -2.46 -1.26
CA ILE A 138 -18.69 -3.15 -0.27
C ILE A 138 -18.93 -4.56 -0.79
N GLU A 139 -18.50 -5.55 -0.02
CA GLU A 139 -18.57 -6.95 -0.41
C GLU A 139 -19.33 -7.75 0.64
N THR A 140 -20.00 -8.83 0.21
CA THR A 140 -20.52 -9.84 1.12
C THR A 140 -19.63 -11.07 1.01
N ALA A 141 -19.08 -11.50 2.15
CA ALA A 141 -18.24 -12.68 2.26
C ALA A 141 -19.00 -13.81 2.97
N PHE A 142 -18.80 -15.03 2.48
CA PHE A 142 -19.37 -16.26 3.04
C PHE A 142 -18.24 -17.15 3.52
N ASP A 143 -18.34 -17.64 4.75
CA ASP A 143 -17.40 -18.56 5.38
C ASP A 143 -18.17 -19.81 5.83
N PHE A 144 -17.74 -21.00 5.38
CA PHE A 144 -18.50 -22.25 5.44
C PHE A 144 -17.86 -23.29 6.35
#